data_AF-A0AAX3EGS5-F1
#
_entry.id   AF-A0AAX3EGS5-F1
#
_cell.length_a   1.000
_cell.length_b   1.000
_cell.length_c   1.000
_cell.angle_alpha   90.00
_cell.angle_beta   90.00
_cell.angle_gamma   90.00
#
_symmetry.space_group_name_H-M   'P 1'
#
loop_
_entity.id
_entity.type
_entity.pdbx_description
1 polymer ?
#
loop_
_entity_poly.entity_id
_entity_poly.type
_entity_poly.pdbx_seq_one_letter_code
_entity_poly.pdbx_strand_id
1 'polypeptide(L)'
;MQLHDHRARAAIVRRRLVGLAAGLAVVAGSAAVAAPADATAAASASAAHMTPARVGAMPNAAPPSSVAKAALPATVNPLPSVDPISDPASFSVLVNKSRPLNPASYAPGDLINARGSGQYLRAEAAAWLNGLFQGAADAGTGGLSIVSGYRSYAQQQQVYAYYVSIYGQAYADTISARPGYSEHQTGLAVDVGNQNGSCGLSTCFGDTVAGRWVAANAHKYGFIVRYPNGYTGTTGYSYEPWHLRYVGVALATDMNRRGYATMEQYFAGNPAAAASIKSGADLVAADSSGRLLRYPATAVGSYAAPVQIGSGWTGLKQGFVVDWDIDGVYDILAQWNNGVLGVYRGLPGGGFAGQVVVGNGGWDRMTITVGKWSHAHPRPSVVGYFPDGVLRYYPNTFGGALSGPQVIGTGWNGLELTMADWEGDGANDIIARRSSGALINYRGDGWAGFYGPAMTVGTGWQYMRVLTPSFGLTGAGTRGITAQTMEGNLYNYGLGRGQWTTYAQVGSGWNSLKLFK
;
A
#
# COMPACT_ATOMS: atom_id res chain seq x y z
N MET A 1 55.22 33.32 -10.26
CA MET A 1 55.29 34.76 -9.95
C MET A 1 54.27 35.03 -8.85
N GLN A 2 54.76 35.64 -7.77
CA GLN A 2 54.17 36.11 -6.50
C GLN A 2 52.63 36.30 -6.40
N LEU A 3 51.96 35.83 -5.33
CA LEU A 3 51.71 36.47 -4.00
C LEU A 3 50.85 37.76 -4.09
N HIS A 4 49.89 38.11 -3.22
CA HIS A 4 49.42 37.56 -1.92
C HIS A 4 47.96 38.03 -1.62
N ASP A 5 47.31 37.40 -0.64
CA ASP A 5 46.08 37.84 0.07
C ASP A 5 46.34 39.05 1.00
N HIS A 6 45.34 39.92 1.27
CA HIS A 6 45.10 40.49 2.62
C HIS A 6 43.83 41.36 2.83
N ARG A 7 42.93 40.84 3.69
CA ARG A 7 42.39 41.42 4.96
C ARG A 7 41.77 42.84 5.05
N ALA A 8 40.45 42.80 5.29
CA ALA A 8 39.57 43.62 6.15
C ALA A 8 40.10 44.72 7.13
N ARG A 9 39.26 45.75 7.35
CA ARG A 9 39.14 46.53 8.60
C ARG A 9 37.70 47.02 8.86
N ALA A 10 37.37 47.28 10.14
CA ALA A 10 36.10 47.84 10.61
C ALA A 10 36.35 48.95 11.66
N ALA A 11 35.45 49.94 11.83
CA ALA A 11 35.17 50.63 13.11
C ALA A 11 34.11 51.77 13.02
N ILE A 12 33.00 51.58 13.75
CA ILE A 12 32.30 52.49 14.69
C ILE A 12 32.59 54.01 14.65
N VAL A 13 31.51 54.83 14.63
CA VAL A 13 31.43 56.15 15.30
C VAL A 13 30.12 56.28 16.09
N ARG A 14 30.16 56.87 17.30
CA ARG A 14 29.02 57.23 18.16
C ARG A 14 28.99 58.74 18.42
N ARG A 15 27.81 59.38 18.56
CA ARG A 15 27.44 60.47 19.51
C ARG A 15 25.97 60.90 19.25
N ARG A 16 25.04 60.89 20.24
CA ARG A 16 24.77 61.90 21.33
C ARG A 16 23.98 63.13 20.80
N LEU A 17 23.02 63.79 21.48
CA LEU A 17 22.55 63.86 22.90
C LEU A 17 21.06 64.33 22.98
N VAL A 18 20.33 64.00 24.07
CA VAL A 18 19.47 64.84 24.98
C VAL A 18 18.45 65.85 24.38
N GLY A 19 17.23 66.07 24.89
CA GLY A 19 16.51 65.59 26.09
C GLY A 19 16.16 66.72 27.09
N LEU A 20 14.96 66.73 27.70
CA LEU A 20 14.71 67.31 29.04
C LEU A 20 13.32 66.92 29.60
N ALA A 21 13.16 67.02 30.92
CA ALA A 21 11.94 66.70 31.66
C ALA A 21 11.74 67.65 32.88
N ALA A 22 10.50 67.79 33.34
CA ALA A 22 10.06 68.28 34.67
C ALA A 22 8.54 68.01 34.80
N GLY A 23 7.90 67.81 35.97
CA GLY A 23 8.38 67.71 37.36
C GLY A 23 7.37 68.33 38.36
N LEU A 24 7.04 67.62 39.47
CA LEU A 24 6.04 67.88 40.57
C LEU A 24 4.63 67.26 40.32
N ALA A 25 3.91 66.57 41.24
CA ALA A 25 3.85 66.42 42.71
C ALA A 25 3.04 67.50 43.49
N VAL A 26 2.23 67.22 44.53
CA VAL A 26 1.69 65.99 45.20
C VAL A 26 0.50 66.43 46.12
N VAL A 27 -0.47 65.57 46.49
CA VAL A 27 -1.09 65.38 47.86
C VAL A 27 -2.33 64.43 47.83
N ALA A 28 -2.51 63.71 48.95
CA ALA A 28 -3.34 62.54 49.28
C ALA A 28 -4.89 62.58 49.23
N GLY A 29 -5.48 61.38 49.23
CA GLY A 29 -6.88 61.06 49.62
C GLY A 29 -7.13 59.54 49.72
N SER A 30 -7.53 59.02 50.90
CA SER A 30 -7.77 57.58 51.21
C SER A 30 -9.04 57.01 50.55
N ALA A 31 -9.37 55.71 50.49
CA ALA A 31 -8.99 54.50 51.27
C ALA A 31 -9.21 53.22 50.39
N ALA A 32 -8.38 52.16 50.42
CA ALA A 32 -8.39 50.98 51.32
C ALA A 32 -8.95 49.65 50.71
N VAL A 33 -8.07 48.61 50.63
CA VAL A 33 -8.36 47.15 50.74
C VAL A 33 -9.17 46.49 49.58
N ALA A 34 -8.77 45.38 48.93
CA ALA A 34 -7.60 44.48 49.00
C ALA A 34 -7.30 43.78 47.65
N ALA A 35 -6.09 43.23 47.50
CA ALA A 35 -5.69 42.20 46.53
C ALA A 35 -5.73 40.80 47.23
N PRO A 36 -5.56 39.61 46.57
CA PRO A 36 -4.65 39.27 45.45
C PRO A 36 -5.34 38.36 44.38
N ALA A 37 -4.71 37.64 43.42
CA ALA A 37 -3.32 37.45 42.98
C ALA A 37 -3.28 37.05 41.47
N ASP A 38 -2.20 37.42 40.79
CA ASP A 38 -1.42 36.70 39.73
C ASP A 38 -1.99 35.86 38.56
N ALA A 39 -1.20 35.94 37.46
CA ALA A 39 -0.86 34.91 36.47
C ALA A 39 -1.79 34.58 35.27
N THR A 40 -1.53 35.30 34.17
CA THR A 40 -1.21 34.76 32.82
C THR A 40 -1.80 33.40 32.34
N ALA A 41 -2.59 33.43 31.25
CA ALA A 41 -2.53 32.43 30.18
C ALA A 41 -3.15 33.00 28.87
N ALA A 42 -2.54 32.69 27.71
CA ALA A 42 -3.13 33.02 26.41
C ALA A 42 -4.23 32.00 26.06
N ALA A 43 -5.41 32.48 25.63
CA ALA A 43 -6.56 31.64 25.38
C ALA A 43 -6.49 30.97 23.98
N SER A 44 -6.26 29.65 23.95
CA SER A 44 -6.56 28.81 22.80
C SER A 44 -8.05 28.45 22.77
N ALA A 45 -8.81 29.03 21.85
CA ALA A 45 -10.25 28.76 21.73
C ALA A 45 -10.53 27.37 21.15
N SER A 46 -11.03 26.45 21.98
CA SER A 46 -11.52 25.14 21.55
C SER A 46 -12.97 25.26 21.05
N ALA A 47 -13.21 25.05 19.76
CA ALA A 47 -14.55 25.07 19.18
C ALA A 47 -15.34 23.79 19.56
N ALA A 48 -16.35 23.93 20.40
CA ALA A 48 -17.25 22.84 20.76
C ALA A 48 -18.13 22.40 19.58
N HIS A 49 -18.11 21.10 19.24
CA HIS A 49 -19.02 20.53 18.25
C HIS A 49 -20.39 20.21 18.86
N MET A 50 -21.46 20.59 18.17
CA MET A 50 -22.83 20.22 18.55
C MET A 50 -23.20 18.83 18.00
N THR A 51 -23.79 17.99 18.86
CA THR A 51 -24.40 16.70 18.48
C THR A 51 -25.88 16.88 18.11
N PRO A 52 -26.37 16.37 16.96
CA PRO A 52 -27.80 16.34 16.65
C PRO A 52 -28.55 15.18 17.35
N ALA A 53 -29.85 15.35 17.56
CA ALA A 53 -30.68 14.50 18.42
C ALA A 53 -31.20 13.20 17.75
N ARG A 54 -31.61 12.22 18.58
CA ARG A 54 -32.21 10.93 18.20
C ARG A 54 -33.72 11.00 17.92
N VAL A 55 -34.17 10.48 16.77
CA VAL A 55 -35.42 9.70 16.55
C VAL A 55 -35.16 8.79 15.33
N GLY A 56 -35.60 7.53 15.20
CA GLY A 56 -36.38 6.65 16.08
C GLY A 56 -36.04 5.16 15.82
N ALA A 57 -36.72 4.22 16.49
CA ALA A 57 -36.31 2.81 16.60
C ALA A 57 -37.15 1.80 15.80
N MET A 58 -36.52 0.67 15.43
CA MET A 58 -37.13 -0.57 14.88
C MET A 58 -36.20 -1.79 15.23
N PRO A 59 -36.69 -3.06 15.20
CA PRO A 59 -36.73 -3.85 16.45
C PRO A 59 -35.50 -4.69 16.82
N ASN A 60 -35.50 -5.17 18.08
CA ASN A 60 -34.50 -6.06 18.68
C ASN A 60 -34.27 -7.37 17.90
N ALA A 61 -33.00 -7.74 17.77
CA ALA A 61 -32.55 -9.13 17.67
C ALA A 61 -31.72 -9.46 18.93
N ALA A 62 -31.85 -10.69 19.43
CA ALA A 62 -31.21 -11.13 20.68
C ALA A 62 -29.66 -11.24 20.54
N PRO A 63 -28.89 -11.05 21.64
CA PRO A 63 -27.43 -11.10 21.58
C PRO A 63 -26.91 -12.55 21.47
N PRO A 64 -25.97 -12.84 20.56
CA PRO A 64 -25.23 -14.09 20.59
C PRO A 64 -24.15 -14.06 21.68
N SER A 65 -24.04 -15.16 22.41
CA SER A 65 -23.09 -15.37 23.51
C SER A 65 -21.67 -15.61 23.02
N SER A 66 -20.68 -15.33 23.89
CA SER A 66 -19.25 -15.64 23.75
C SER A 66 -18.50 -14.99 22.56
N VAL A 67 -17.63 -14.03 22.88
CA VAL A 67 -16.69 -13.46 21.90
C VAL A 67 -15.52 -14.44 21.73
N ALA A 68 -15.57 -15.24 20.66
CA ALA A 68 -14.37 -15.92 20.17
C ALA A 68 -13.33 -14.87 19.77
N LYS A 69 -12.04 -15.16 20.02
CA LYS A 69 -10.93 -14.25 19.68
C LYS A 69 -10.94 -14.00 18.17
N ALA A 70 -11.35 -12.80 17.76
CA ALA A 70 -11.56 -12.49 16.35
C ALA A 70 -10.24 -12.61 15.57
N ALA A 71 -10.17 -13.58 14.67
CA ALA A 71 -9.06 -13.71 13.74
C ALA A 71 -8.99 -12.45 12.86
N LEU A 72 -7.77 -11.99 12.57
CA LEU A 72 -7.57 -10.90 11.63
C LEU A 72 -8.11 -11.30 10.23
N PRO A 73 -8.66 -10.37 9.44
CA PRO A 73 -9.14 -10.69 8.10
C PRO A 73 -8.00 -11.23 7.23
N ALA A 74 -8.30 -12.14 6.29
CA ALA A 74 -7.29 -12.72 5.41
C ALA A 74 -6.80 -11.76 4.30
N THR A 75 -7.30 -10.51 4.23
CA THR A 75 -7.03 -9.59 3.12
C THR A 75 -5.71 -8.83 3.30
N VAL A 76 -4.63 -9.36 2.73
CA VAL A 76 -3.40 -8.59 2.49
C VAL A 76 -3.46 -8.03 1.08
N ASN A 77 -4.05 -6.84 0.92
CA ASN A 77 -4.04 -6.10 -0.35
C ASN A 77 -2.61 -6.03 -0.91
N PRO A 78 -2.38 -6.27 -2.22
CA PRO A 78 -1.08 -6.03 -2.84
C PRO A 78 -0.70 -4.54 -2.76
N LEU A 79 0.58 -4.21 -2.91
CA LEU A 79 0.96 -2.81 -3.11
C LEU A 79 0.29 -2.29 -4.40
N PRO A 80 -0.15 -1.02 -4.42
CA PRO A 80 -0.77 -0.44 -5.59
C PRO A 80 0.26 -0.26 -6.71
N SER A 81 0.22 -1.12 -7.72
CA SER A 81 0.79 -0.80 -9.03
C SER A 81 -0.04 0.31 -9.67
N VAL A 82 0.65 1.36 -10.12
CA VAL A 82 0.20 2.65 -10.73
C VAL A 82 -1.29 2.87 -11.03
N ASP A 83 -1.76 4.02 -10.56
CA ASP A 83 -3.09 4.64 -10.77
C ASP A 83 -4.36 4.05 -10.12
N PRO A 84 -4.31 3.26 -9.03
CA PRO A 84 -5.45 3.08 -8.12
C PRO A 84 -5.49 4.19 -7.05
N ILE A 85 -4.87 5.35 -7.31
CA ILE A 85 -4.93 6.53 -6.43
C ILE A 85 -6.02 7.53 -6.84
N SER A 86 -6.62 7.32 -8.02
CA SER A 86 -7.66 8.16 -8.61
C SER A 86 -9.04 7.49 -8.61
N ASP A 87 -9.09 6.15 -8.63
CA ASP A 87 -10.32 5.36 -8.46
C ASP A 87 -10.88 5.49 -7.04
N PRO A 88 -12.10 6.02 -6.84
CA PRO A 88 -12.70 6.16 -5.51
C PRO A 88 -13.05 4.83 -4.82
N ALA A 89 -13.14 3.72 -5.56
CA ALA A 89 -13.36 2.39 -5.00
C ALA A 89 -12.07 1.72 -4.51
N SER A 90 -10.90 2.29 -4.79
CA SER A 90 -9.61 1.76 -4.34
C SER A 90 -9.32 2.09 -2.87
N PHE A 91 -8.68 1.15 -2.17
CA PHE A 91 -8.14 1.41 -0.83
C PHE A 91 -6.99 2.41 -0.82
N SER A 92 -6.25 2.55 -1.92
CA SER A 92 -5.15 3.50 -2.06
C SER A 92 -5.57 4.89 -2.59
N VAL A 93 -6.87 5.17 -2.75
CA VAL A 93 -7.34 6.46 -3.29
C VAL A 93 -6.76 7.65 -2.52
N LEU A 94 -6.11 8.58 -3.23
CA LEU A 94 -5.51 9.77 -2.63
C LEU A 94 -6.48 10.95 -2.75
N VAL A 95 -7.29 11.14 -1.71
CA VAL A 95 -8.22 12.27 -1.60
C VAL A 95 -7.59 13.31 -0.67
N ASN A 96 -7.43 14.54 -1.15
CA ASN A 96 -6.91 15.66 -0.35
C ASN A 96 -7.33 16.99 -0.99
N LYS A 97 -6.92 18.14 -0.44
CA LYS A 97 -7.30 19.48 -0.92
C LYS A 97 -6.99 19.78 -2.40
N SER A 98 -6.13 18.98 -3.06
CA SER A 98 -5.82 19.06 -4.49
C SER A 98 -6.44 17.95 -5.36
N ARG A 99 -7.03 16.92 -4.74
CA ARG A 99 -7.52 15.70 -5.39
C ARG A 99 -8.93 15.35 -4.86
N PRO A 100 -10.00 15.77 -5.56
CA PRO A 100 -11.36 15.33 -5.24
C PRO A 100 -11.60 13.88 -5.66
N LEU A 101 -12.61 13.27 -5.05
CA LEU A 101 -13.24 12.05 -5.54
C LEU A 101 -13.86 12.30 -6.93
N ASN A 102 -13.82 11.28 -7.80
CA ASN A 102 -14.50 11.27 -9.08
C ASN A 102 -15.30 9.97 -9.27
N PRO A 103 -16.66 10.01 -9.28
CA PRO A 103 -17.51 11.19 -9.17
C PRO A 103 -17.41 11.85 -7.80
N ALA A 104 -17.59 13.18 -7.75
CA ALA A 104 -17.52 13.94 -6.50
C ALA A 104 -18.54 13.47 -5.44
N SER A 105 -19.67 12.91 -5.89
CA SER A 105 -20.73 12.33 -5.06
C SER A 105 -20.54 10.83 -4.74
N TYR A 106 -19.36 10.25 -4.99
CA TYR A 106 -19.08 8.83 -4.73
C TYR A 106 -19.53 8.39 -3.33
N ALA A 107 -20.19 7.24 -3.27
CA ALA A 107 -20.54 6.54 -2.05
C ALA A 107 -20.22 5.04 -2.22
N PRO A 108 -19.48 4.41 -1.29
CA PRO A 108 -19.15 2.99 -1.36
C PRO A 108 -20.38 2.10 -1.07
N GLY A 109 -20.50 1.00 -1.81
CA GLY A 109 -21.63 0.06 -1.70
C GLY A 109 -21.48 -1.02 -0.62
N ASP A 110 -20.34 -1.08 0.06
CA ASP A 110 -19.94 -2.12 1.02
C ASP A 110 -19.83 -1.59 2.47
N LEU A 111 -20.60 -0.56 2.82
CA LEU A 111 -20.61 0.03 4.16
C LEU A 111 -21.28 -0.88 5.20
N ILE A 112 -20.61 -1.10 6.33
CA ILE A 112 -21.15 -1.79 7.51
C ILE A 112 -20.98 -0.94 8.77
N ASN A 113 -21.87 -1.12 9.75
CA ASN A 113 -21.79 -0.46 11.06
C ASN A 113 -20.57 -1.02 11.85
N ALA A 114 -19.50 -0.24 11.94
CA ALA A 114 -18.26 -0.64 12.57
C ALA A 114 -18.46 -0.85 14.08
N ARG A 115 -18.26 -2.08 14.55
CA ARG A 115 -18.40 -2.50 15.96
C ARG A 115 -19.77 -2.16 16.59
N GLY A 116 -20.82 -1.98 15.78
CA GLY A 116 -22.14 -1.57 16.28
C GLY A 116 -22.21 -0.12 16.78
N SER A 117 -21.17 0.70 16.55
CA SER A 117 -21.04 2.08 17.05
C SER A 117 -22.06 3.09 16.49
N GLY A 118 -22.70 2.76 15.37
CA GLY A 118 -23.48 3.70 14.57
C GLY A 118 -22.64 4.51 13.57
N GLN A 119 -21.31 4.34 13.59
CA GLN A 119 -20.41 4.84 12.55
C GLN A 119 -20.15 3.73 11.52
N TYR A 120 -20.16 4.09 10.24
CA TYR A 120 -20.05 3.13 9.14
C TYR A 120 -18.66 3.18 8.52
N LEU A 121 -18.13 2.04 8.07
CA LEU A 121 -16.91 1.95 7.27
C LEU A 121 -17.11 0.89 6.19
N ARG A 122 -16.29 0.91 5.14
CA ARG A 122 -16.24 -0.19 4.17
C ARG A 122 -15.91 -1.50 4.89
N ALA A 123 -16.54 -2.59 4.48
CA ALA A 123 -16.54 -3.87 5.21
C ALA A 123 -15.13 -4.34 5.61
N GLU A 124 -14.16 -4.19 4.71
CA GLU A 124 -12.77 -4.57 4.97
C GLU A 124 -12.10 -3.66 6.02
N ALA A 125 -12.23 -2.34 5.90
CA ALA A 125 -11.70 -1.39 6.88
C ALA A 125 -12.33 -1.61 8.27
N ALA A 126 -13.65 -1.85 8.33
CA ALA A 126 -14.35 -2.21 9.56
C ALA A 126 -13.83 -3.51 10.19
N ALA A 127 -13.52 -4.52 9.38
CA ALA A 127 -13.00 -5.80 9.83
C ALA A 127 -11.57 -5.66 10.39
N TRP A 128 -10.69 -4.90 9.72
CA TRP A 128 -9.34 -4.61 10.21
C TRP A 128 -9.33 -3.69 11.44
N LEU A 129 -10.30 -2.78 11.57
CA LEU A 129 -10.46 -1.94 12.76
C LEU A 129 -10.69 -2.78 14.02
N ASN A 130 -11.32 -3.95 13.91
CA ASN A 130 -11.46 -4.88 15.02
C ASN A 130 -10.10 -5.39 15.52
N GLY A 131 -9.18 -5.66 14.60
CA GLY A 131 -7.80 -6.03 14.90
C GLY A 131 -7.04 -4.91 15.61
N LEU A 132 -7.17 -3.67 15.13
CA LEU A 132 -6.58 -2.48 15.77
C LEU A 132 -7.06 -2.32 17.22
N PHE A 133 -8.38 -2.41 17.43
CA PHE A 133 -9.00 -2.25 18.75
C PHE A 133 -8.63 -3.39 19.69
N GLN A 134 -8.56 -4.63 19.20
CA GLN A 134 -8.10 -5.77 20.00
C GLN A 134 -6.61 -5.63 20.35
N GLY A 135 -5.76 -5.24 19.40
CA GLY A 135 -4.33 -5.03 19.66
C GLY A 135 -4.07 -3.93 20.69
N ALA A 136 -4.85 -2.85 20.65
CA ALA A 136 -4.78 -1.77 21.64
C ALA A 136 -5.20 -2.26 23.04
N ALA A 137 -6.24 -3.10 23.13
CA ALA A 137 -6.69 -3.71 24.38
C ALA A 137 -5.66 -4.71 24.93
N ASP A 138 -5.16 -5.63 24.10
CA ASP A 138 -4.14 -6.63 24.43
C ASP A 138 -2.83 -5.97 24.89
N ALA A 139 -2.49 -4.80 24.36
CA ALA A 139 -1.35 -3.98 24.78
C ALA A 139 -1.60 -3.10 26.03
N GLY A 140 -2.76 -3.22 26.69
CA GLY A 140 -3.05 -2.53 27.94
C GLY A 140 -3.26 -1.02 27.83
N THR A 141 -3.63 -0.50 26.65
CA THR A 141 -3.72 0.96 26.41
C THR A 141 -4.90 1.67 27.11
N GLY A 142 -5.83 0.91 27.69
CA GLY A 142 -7.14 1.41 28.13
C GLY A 142 -8.23 1.37 27.05
N GLY A 143 -7.89 1.01 25.81
CA GLY A 143 -8.82 0.79 24.71
C GLY A 143 -9.15 2.04 23.89
N LEU A 144 -9.82 1.81 22.76
CA LEU A 144 -10.17 2.82 21.76
C LEU A 144 -11.69 2.96 21.62
N SER A 145 -12.16 4.18 21.34
CA SER A 145 -13.53 4.47 20.91
C SER A 145 -13.56 4.93 19.46
N ILE A 146 -14.69 4.73 18.77
CA ILE A 146 -14.94 5.29 17.43
C ILE A 146 -15.73 6.59 17.61
N VAL A 147 -15.27 7.68 17.00
CA VAL A 147 -15.93 9.00 17.07
C VAL A 147 -16.66 9.35 15.78
N SER A 148 -16.02 9.15 14.62
CA SER A 148 -16.63 9.39 13.30
C SER A 148 -16.14 8.36 12.28
N GLY A 149 -17.01 7.91 11.38
CA GLY A 149 -16.68 7.03 10.25
C GLY A 149 -17.05 7.69 8.92
N TYR A 150 -17.74 6.93 8.07
CA TYR A 150 -18.25 7.38 6.77
C TYR A 150 -19.13 8.63 6.89
N ARG A 151 -18.89 9.58 5.99
CA ARG A 151 -19.66 10.82 5.86
C ARG A 151 -19.94 11.07 4.39
N SER A 152 -21.22 11.01 4.01
CA SER A 152 -21.64 11.20 2.62
C SER A 152 -21.33 12.61 2.10
N TYR A 153 -21.28 12.76 0.78
CA TYR A 153 -21.10 14.07 0.12
C TYR A 153 -22.08 15.13 0.64
N ALA A 154 -23.37 14.79 0.76
CA ALA A 154 -24.41 15.70 1.26
C ALA A 154 -24.21 16.10 2.73
N GLN A 155 -23.73 15.19 3.58
CA GLN A 155 -23.36 15.52 4.96
C GLN A 155 -22.12 16.42 5.00
N GLN A 156 -21.12 16.17 4.15
CA GLN A 156 -19.94 17.05 4.05
C GLN A 156 -20.31 18.45 3.51
N GLN A 157 -21.32 18.58 2.63
CA GLN A 157 -21.89 19.89 2.24
C GLN A 157 -22.44 20.66 3.44
N GLN A 158 -23.22 20.00 4.30
CA GLN A 158 -23.78 20.63 5.51
C GLN A 158 -22.69 21.05 6.50
N VAL A 159 -21.72 20.16 6.77
CA VAL A 159 -20.58 20.45 7.65
C VAL A 159 -19.75 21.61 7.12
N TYR A 160 -19.40 21.61 5.84
CA TYR A 160 -18.61 22.67 5.23
C TYR A 160 -19.38 24.02 5.24
N ALA A 161 -20.66 24.03 4.89
CA ALA A 161 -21.49 25.24 4.92
C ALA A 161 -21.60 25.86 6.33
N TYR A 162 -21.67 25.03 7.37
CA TYR A 162 -21.64 25.47 8.78
C TYR A 162 -20.30 26.13 9.16
N TYR A 163 -19.17 25.56 8.73
CA TYR A 163 -17.86 26.19 8.97
C TYR A 163 -17.70 27.51 8.21
N VAL A 164 -18.19 27.58 6.97
CA VAL A 164 -18.18 28.80 6.16
C VAL A 164 -19.04 29.89 6.79
N SER A 165 -20.21 29.57 7.38
CA SER A 165 -21.09 30.57 7.98
C SER A 165 -20.57 31.17 9.28
N ILE A 166 -19.76 30.43 10.04
CA ILE A 166 -19.19 30.90 11.33
C ILE A 166 -17.84 31.59 11.15
N TYR A 167 -16.96 31.08 10.29
CA TYR A 167 -15.58 31.54 10.18
C TYR A 167 -15.21 32.18 8.83
N GLY A 168 -16.14 32.18 7.87
CA GLY A 168 -15.86 32.55 6.49
C GLY A 168 -15.09 31.48 5.72
N GLN A 169 -15.17 31.54 4.39
CA GLN A 169 -14.63 30.48 3.52
C GLN A 169 -13.13 30.25 3.69
N ALA A 170 -12.33 31.32 3.77
CA ALA A 170 -10.87 31.20 3.84
C ALA A 170 -10.38 30.45 5.08
N TYR A 171 -11.05 30.61 6.24
CA TYR A 171 -10.73 29.85 7.44
C TYR A 171 -11.34 28.44 7.41
N ALA A 172 -12.58 28.29 6.93
CA ALA A 172 -13.22 26.99 6.76
C ALA A 172 -12.37 26.04 5.87
N ASP A 173 -11.76 26.56 4.80
CA ASP A 173 -10.83 25.85 3.92
C ASP A 173 -9.54 25.37 4.62
N THR A 174 -9.21 25.87 5.81
CA THR A 174 -8.07 25.39 6.61
C THR A 174 -8.45 24.18 7.47
N ILE A 175 -9.61 24.22 8.13
CA ILE A 175 -10.03 23.24 9.15
C ILE A 175 -11.09 22.23 8.69
N SER A 176 -11.67 22.37 7.51
CA SER A 176 -12.71 21.48 7.00
C SER A 176 -12.48 21.12 5.54
N ALA A 177 -12.73 19.85 5.21
CA ALA A 177 -12.69 19.38 3.83
C ALA A 177 -13.87 19.94 3.03
N ARG A 178 -13.62 20.36 1.79
CA ARG A 178 -14.70 20.63 0.83
C ARG A 178 -15.47 19.33 0.50
N PRO A 179 -16.74 19.41 0.11
CA PRO A 179 -17.51 18.24 -0.36
C PRO A 179 -16.80 17.54 -1.52
N GLY A 180 -16.62 16.22 -1.46
CA GLY A 180 -15.81 15.45 -2.42
C GLY A 180 -14.30 15.45 -2.15
N TYR A 181 -13.78 16.23 -1.19
CA TYR A 181 -12.36 16.30 -0.80
C TYR A 181 -12.09 15.68 0.60
N SER A 182 -13.08 14.99 1.17
CA SER A 182 -13.05 14.42 2.52
C SER A 182 -12.79 12.91 2.46
N GLU A 183 -11.75 12.41 3.14
CA GLU A 183 -11.46 10.97 3.18
C GLU A 183 -12.58 10.16 3.86
N HIS A 184 -13.38 10.76 4.76
CA HIS A 184 -14.57 10.11 5.33
C HIS A 184 -15.57 9.66 4.25
N GLN A 185 -15.63 10.32 3.10
CA GLN A 185 -16.55 9.95 2.02
C GLN A 185 -16.13 8.64 1.32
N THR A 186 -14.87 8.19 1.48
CA THR A 186 -14.41 6.88 0.99
C THR A 186 -14.92 5.71 1.87
N GLY A 187 -15.37 5.99 3.10
CA GLY A 187 -15.63 4.96 4.11
C GLY A 187 -14.37 4.24 4.61
N LEU A 188 -13.17 4.76 4.33
CA LEU A 188 -11.88 4.23 4.77
C LEU A 188 -11.23 5.05 5.89
N ALA A 189 -11.71 6.26 6.13
CA ALA A 189 -11.25 7.10 7.23
C ALA A 189 -12.14 6.91 8.47
N VAL A 190 -11.50 6.83 9.64
CA VAL A 190 -12.14 6.71 10.95
C VAL A 190 -11.42 7.60 11.98
N ASP A 191 -12.19 8.40 12.70
CA ASP A 191 -11.70 9.14 13.85
C ASP A 191 -11.83 8.26 15.11
N VAL A 192 -10.72 8.09 15.83
CA VAL A 192 -10.69 7.32 17.09
C VAL A 192 -10.35 8.18 18.30
N GLY A 193 -10.74 7.74 19.49
CA GLY A 193 -10.39 8.39 20.75
C GLY A 193 -10.04 7.37 21.83
N ASN A 194 -9.71 7.85 23.04
CA ASN A 194 -9.61 6.95 24.20
C ASN A 194 -11.00 6.34 24.51
N GLN A 195 -11.04 5.13 25.06
CA GLN A 195 -12.30 4.44 25.41
C GLN A 195 -13.21 5.25 26.35
N ASN A 196 -12.63 6.10 27.20
CA ASN A 196 -13.33 6.98 28.15
C ASN A 196 -13.76 8.34 27.55
N GLY A 197 -13.55 8.58 26.25
CA GLY A 197 -13.89 9.84 25.56
C GLY A 197 -12.93 11.00 25.81
N SER A 198 -11.94 10.88 26.70
CA SER A 198 -10.93 11.93 26.89
C SER A 198 -10.10 12.14 25.62
N CYS A 199 -9.69 13.38 25.34
CA CYS A 199 -8.95 13.77 24.14
C CYS A 199 -9.56 13.35 22.78
N GLY A 200 -10.86 13.02 22.71
CA GLY A 200 -11.53 12.76 21.44
C GLY A 200 -11.45 13.97 20.49
N LEU A 201 -11.06 13.73 19.23
CA LEU A 201 -10.85 14.77 18.20
C LEU A 201 -9.91 15.91 18.64
N SER A 202 -8.91 15.61 19.46
CA SER A 202 -7.96 16.59 19.99
C SER A 202 -6.52 16.10 19.90
N THR A 203 -5.58 17.02 19.73
CA THR A 203 -4.15 16.70 19.56
C THR A 203 -3.58 15.97 20.76
N CYS A 204 -4.12 16.19 21.96
CA CYS A 204 -3.72 15.46 23.17
C CYS A 204 -3.99 13.96 23.12
N PHE A 205 -4.76 13.45 22.14
CA PHE A 205 -4.87 12.00 21.90
C PHE A 205 -3.50 11.41 21.57
N GLY A 206 -2.68 12.10 20.76
CA GLY A 206 -1.33 11.65 20.40
C GLY A 206 -0.40 11.48 21.60
N ASP A 207 -0.71 12.14 22.72
CA ASP A 207 0.05 12.08 23.97
C ASP A 207 -0.49 11.07 24.98
N THR A 208 -1.58 10.34 24.68
CA THR A 208 -2.06 9.24 25.55
C THR A 208 -1.34 7.93 25.23
N VAL A 209 -1.47 6.95 26.13
CA VAL A 209 -0.96 5.59 25.92
C VAL A 209 -1.60 4.98 24.66
N ALA A 210 -2.89 5.20 24.46
CA ALA A 210 -3.62 4.71 23.29
C ALA A 210 -3.16 5.40 21.99
N GLY A 211 -3.04 6.72 21.95
CA GLY A 211 -2.60 7.42 20.73
C GLY A 211 -1.15 7.13 20.35
N ARG A 212 -0.23 7.06 21.32
CA ARG A 212 1.15 6.61 21.06
C ARG A 212 1.21 5.17 20.56
N TRP A 213 0.40 4.27 21.11
CA TRP A 213 0.32 2.90 20.63
C TRP A 213 -0.22 2.84 19.20
N VAL A 214 -1.30 3.60 18.90
CA VAL A 214 -1.88 3.69 17.55
C VAL A 214 -0.84 4.21 16.55
N ALA A 215 -0.15 5.31 16.84
CA ALA A 215 0.90 5.84 15.96
C ALA A 215 2.01 4.82 15.67
N ALA A 216 2.38 3.99 16.65
CA ALA A 216 3.42 2.96 16.50
C ALA A 216 2.94 1.63 15.89
N ASN A 217 1.63 1.34 15.84
CA ASN A 217 1.12 0.01 15.50
C ASN A 217 0.01 -0.02 14.44
N ALA A 218 -0.63 1.09 14.10
CA ALA A 218 -1.76 1.15 13.16
C ALA A 218 -1.46 0.48 11.81
N HIS A 219 -0.21 0.59 11.33
CA HIS A 219 0.24 0.01 10.06
C HIS A 219 0.06 -1.51 9.99
N LYS A 220 0.20 -2.21 11.13
CA LYS A 220 0.03 -3.68 11.24
C LYS A 220 -1.41 -4.12 10.95
N TYR A 221 -2.35 -3.19 11.01
CA TYR A 221 -3.78 -3.38 10.76
C TYR A 221 -4.26 -2.62 9.51
N GLY A 222 -3.34 -2.15 8.66
CA GLY A 222 -3.66 -1.44 7.42
C GLY A 222 -4.12 0.00 7.58
N PHE A 223 -3.95 0.60 8.77
CA PHE A 223 -4.24 2.00 9.03
C PHE A 223 -2.97 2.86 9.12
N ILE A 224 -3.05 4.11 8.71
CA ILE A 224 -2.03 5.14 8.98
C ILE A 224 -2.64 6.29 9.79
N VAL A 225 -1.83 6.98 10.59
CA VAL A 225 -2.18 8.32 11.09
C VAL A 225 -2.05 9.27 9.90
N ARG A 226 -3.19 9.72 9.36
CA ARG A 226 -3.25 10.30 8.01
C ARG A 226 -2.61 11.68 7.90
N TYR A 227 -2.69 12.46 8.98
CA TYR A 227 -2.21 13.84 9.08
C TYR A 227 -1.22 13.97 10.26
N PRO A 228 0.04 13.52 10.09
CA PRO A 228 1.05 13.54 11.14
C PRO A 228 1.61 14.95 11.40
N ASN A 229 2.18 15.13 12.59
CA ASN A 229 2.78 16.41 13.01
C ASN A 229 3.95 16.81 12.09
N GLY A 230 4.01 18.09 11.73
CA GLY A 230 5.03 18.66 10.84
C GLY A 230 4.72 18.58 9.33
N TYR A 231 3.65 17.90 8.91
CA TYR A 231 3.37 17.62 7.48
C TYR A 231 2.19 18.40 6.87
N THR A 232 1.69 19.44 7.54
CA THR A 232 0.57 20.27 7.05
C THR A 232 0.83 20.92 5.69
N GLY A 233 2.08 21.31 5.40
CA GLY A 233 2.46 21.82 4.08
C GLY A 233 2.42 20.76 2.96
N THR A 234 2.30 19.47 3.31
CA THR A 234 2.25 18.34 2.38
C THR A 234 0.84 17.76 2.24
N THR A 235 0.14 17.54 3.35
CA THR A 235 -1.23 16.98 3.36
C THR A 235 -2.31 18.05 3.11
N GLY A 236 -2.01 19.31 3.44
CA GLY A 236 -2.98 20.41 3.51
C GLY A 236 -3.78 20.46 4.81
N TYR A 237 -3.59 19.53 5.75
CA TYR A 237 -4.35 19.42 7.01
C TYR A 237 -3.45 19.56 8.25
N SER A 238 -4.02 20.05 9.34
CA SER A 238 -3.34 20.15 10.65
C SER A 238 -2.97 18.77 11.21
N TYR A 239 -2.22 18.73 12.32
CA TYR A 239 -1.93 17.47 13.01
C TYR A 239 -3.20 16.86 13.62
N GLU A 240 -3.57 15.66 13.18
CA GLU A 240 -4.77 14.95 13.64
C GLU A 240 -4.41 13.51 14.07
N PRO A 241 -3.88 13.29 15.29
CA PRO A 241 -3.48 11.94 15.75
C PRO A 241 -4.65 10.96 15.88
N TRP A 242 -5.89 11.46 15.90
CA TRP A 242 -7.11 10.67 15.95
C TRP A 242 -7.56 10.15 14.58
N HIS A 243 -7.13 10.78 13.47
CA HIS A 243 -7.66 10.50 12.15
C HIS A 243 -6.87 9.38 11.47
N LEU A 244 -7.48 8.19 11.42
CA LEU A 244 -6.89 7.00 10.85
C LEU A 244 -7.47 6.70 9.47
N ARG A 245 -6.59 6.51 8.50
CA ARG A 245 -6.97 6.13 7.13
C ARG A 245 -6.58 4.68 6.85
N TYR A 246 -7.55 3.84 6.49
CA TYR A 246 -7.31 2.50 5.96
C TYR A 246 -6.78 2.57 4.53
N VAL A 247 -5.66 1.90 4.29
CA VAL A 247 -4.98 1.80 2.99
C VAL A 247 -4.63 0.35 2.61
N GLY A 248 -4.99 -0.62 3.46
CA GLY A 248 -4.55 -2.00 3.35
C GLY A 248 -3.24 -2.28 4.09
N VAL A 249 -3.10 -3.50 4.63
CA VAL A 249 -1.95 -3.89 5.47
C VAL A 249 -0.61 -3.72 4.77
N ALA A 250 -0.49 -4.13 3.50
CA ALA A 250 0.79 -4.02 2.78
C ALA A 250 1.22 -2.57 2.58
N LEU A 251 0.30 -1.69 2.14
CA LEU A 251 0.59 -0.27 1.88
C LEU A 251 0.95 0.46 3.18
N ALA A 252 0.16 0.29 4.24
CA ALA A 252 0.46 0.92 5.53
C ALA A 252 1.80 0.42 6.11
N THR A 253 2.07 -0.88 5.98
CA THR A 253 3.33 -1.49 6.42
C THR A 253 4.51 -0.99 5.59
N ASP A 254 4.37 -0.81 4.27
CA ASP A 254 5.45 -0.30 3.43
C ASP A 254 5.75 1.19 3.69
N MET A 255 4.71 2.03 3.82
CA MET A 255 4.85 3.42 4.26
C MET A 255 5.65 3.51 5.56
N ASN A 256 5.28 2.72 6.58
CA ASN A 256 5.98 2.66 7.86
C ASN A 256 7.43 2.14 7.70
N ARG A 257 7.65 1.12 6.89
CA ARG A 257 8.95 0.47 6.66
C ARG A 257 9.94 1.38 5.91
N ARG A 258 9.47 2.17 4.94
CA ARG A 258 10.28 3.10 4.14
C ARG A 258 10.33 4.52 4.72
N GLY A 259 9.62 4.78 5.82
CA GLY A 259 9.64 6.06 6.53
C GLY A 259 8.84 7.17 5.84
N TYR A 260 7.86 6.83 4.98
CA TYR A 260 6.94 7.81 4.40
C TYR A 260 5.92 8.25 5.44
N ALA A 261 5.97 9.52 5.85
CA ALA A 261 5.04 10.05 6.83
C ALA A 261 3.62 10.26 6.25
N THR A 262 3.50 10.57 4.96
CA THR A 262 2.20 10.84 4.32
C THR A 262 1.99 10.03 3.04
N MET A 263 0.72 9.77 2.71
CA MET A 263 0.35 9.18 1.41
C MET A 263 0.80 10.08 0.26
N GLU A 264 0.74 11.41 0.44
CA GLU A 264 1.27 12.34 -0.54
C GLU A 264 2.76 12.08 -0.79
N GLN A 265 3.63 11.95 0.21
CA GLN A 265 5.06 11.66 -0.03
C GLN A 265 5.27 10.30 -0.69
N TYR A 266 4.49 9.29 -0.27
CA TYR A 266 4.50 7.95 -0.85
C TYR A 266 4.14 7.95 -2.35
N PHE A 267 3.26 8.86 -2.78
CA PHE A 267 2.81 8.99 -4.17
C PHE A 267 3.40 10.20 -4.95
N ALA A 268 4.12 11.12 -4.31
CA ALA A 268 4.55 12.40 -4.89
C ALA A 268 5.72 12.28 -5.87
N GLY A 269 6.48 11.19 -5.81
CA GLY A 269 7.45 10.81 -6.83
C GLY A 269 6.98 9.53 -7.49
N ASN A 270 6.16 9.62 -8.53
CA ASN A 270 5.55 8.49 -9.25
C ASN A 270 6.61 7.45 -9.66
N PRO A 271 6.77 6.32 -8.93
CA PRO A 271 7.90 5.41 -9.15
C PRO A 271 7.81 4.72 -10.50
N ALA A 272 6.60 4.53 -11.01
CA ALA A 272 6.33 3.72 -12.18
C ALA A 272 6.14 4.52 -13.48
N ALA A 273 5.94 5.84 -13.41
CA ALA A 273 6.00 6.68 -14.62
C ALA A 273 7.41 6.67 -15.24
N ALA A 274 8.46 6.58 -14.41
CA ALA A 274 9.84 6.49 -14.88
C ALA A 274 10.42 5.06 -14.81
N ALA A 275 9.90 4.15 -13.98
CA ALA A 275 10.37 2.75 -13.91
C ALA A 275 10.50 2.07 -15.29
N SER A 276 11.47 1.15 -15.36
CA SER A 276 11.67 0.25 -16.49
C SER A 276 10.43 -0.59 -16.77
N ILE A 277 9.81 -1.16 -15.74
CA ILE A 277 8.59 -1.97 -15.83
C ILE A 277 7.52 -1.19 -15.06
N LYS A 278 6.39 -0.87 -15.72
CA LYS A 278 5.42 0.09 -15.17
C LYS A 278 4.25 -0.61 -14.51
N SER A 279 3.83 -1.77 -15.02
CA SER A 279 2.70 -2.53 -14.52
C SER A 279 2.99 -4.03 -14.55
N GLY A 280 2.35 -4.80 -13.67
CA GLY A 280 2.28 -6.27 -13.76
C GLY A 280 1.45 -6.77 -14.96
N ALA A 281 0.87 -5.84 -15.71
CA ALA A 281 0.27 -6.09 -17.01
C ALA A 281 1.32 -6.06 -18.15
N ASP A 282 2.46 -5.40 -17.97
CA ASP A 282 3.49 -5.27 -19.00
C ASP A 282 4.21 -6.61 -19.22
N LEU A 283 4.39 -7.02 -20.47
CA LEU A 283 5.22 -8.18 -20.76
C LEU A 283 6.70 -7.78 -20.81
N VAL A 284 7.58 -8.61 -20.24
CA VAL A 284 9.03 -8.44 -20.35
C VAL A 284 9.64 -9.62 -21.09
N ALA A 285 10.60 -9.33 -21.97
CA ALA A 285 11.32 -10.35 -22.71
C ALA A 285 12.77 -9.94 -22.98
N ALA A 286 13.63 -10.94 -23.19
CA ALA A 286 14.96 -10.76 -23.76
C ALA A 286 15.00 -11.29 -25.20
N ASP A 287 15.68 -10.57 -26.10
CA ASP A 287 15.99 -11.07 -27.44
C ASP A 287 17.34 -11.81 -27.49
N SER A 288 17.65 -12.43 -28.63
CA SER A 288 18.88 -13.20 -28.83
C SER A 288 20.17 -12.36 -28.76
N SER A 289 20.09 -11.04 -28.93
CA SER A 289 21.21 -10.11 -28.72
C SER A 289 21.38 -9.68 -27.26
N GLY A 290 20.49 -10.13 -26.37
CA GLY A 290 20.49 -9.80 -24.95
C GLY A 290 19.93 -8.42 -24.62
N ARG A 291 19.16 -7.79 -25.52
CA ARG A 291 18.38 -6.59 -25.17
C ARG A 291 17.19 -6.98 -24.33
N LEU A 292 16.91 -6.21 -23.28
CA LEU A 292 15.73 -6.36 -22.44
C LEU A 292 14.65 -5.39 -22.92
N LEU A 293 13.47 -5.93 -23.22
CA LEU A 293 12.35 -5.22 -23.82
C LEU A 293 11.13 -5.30 -22.89
N ARG A 294 10.53 -4.14 -22.56
CA ARG A 294 9.19 -4.06 -22.00
C ARG A 294 8.20 -3.82 -23.13
N TYR A 295 7.14 -4.59 -23.16
CA TYR A 295 5.98 -4.40 -24.03
C TYR A 295 4.84 -3.85 -23.18
N PRO A 296 4.53 -2.54 -23.28
CA PRO A 296 3.50 -1.91 -22.45
C PRO A 296 2.13 -2.56 -22.66
N ALA A 297 1.40 -2.83 -21.59
CA ALA A 297 -0.01 -3.19 -21.69
C ALA A 297 -0.84 -2.01 -22.25
N THR A 298 -1.87 -2.33 -23.04
CA THR A 298 -2.84 -1.36 -23.55
C THR A 298 -4.17 -1.49 -22.82
N ALA A 299 -4.97 -0.41 -22.81
CA ALA A 299 -6.30 -0.39 -22.21
C ALA A 299 -7.31 -1.38 -22.86
N VAL A 300 -6.97 -1.99 -24.00
CA VAL A 300 -7.80 -2.98 -24.70
C VAL A 300 -7.33 -4.43 -24.49
N GLY A 301 -6.39 -4.67 -23.57
CA GLY A 301 -5.93 -6.03 -23.26
C GLY A 301 -4.93 -6.63 -24.27
N SER A 302 -4.12 -5.78 -24.90
CA SER A 302 -3.04 -6.18 -25.82
C SER A 302 -1.72 -5.51 -25.45
N TYR A 303 -0.67 -5.76 -26.24
CA TYR A 303 0.65 -5.17 -26.02
C TYR A 303 1.02 -4.12 -27.08
N ALA A 304 1.57 -2.99 -26.65
CA ALA A 304 2.10 -1.95 -27.51
C ALA A 304 3.52 -2.28 -28.02
N ALA A 305 4.06 -1.41 -28.89
CA ALA A 305 5.43 -1.53 -29.38
C ALA A 305 6.46 -1.58 -28.23
N PRO A 306 7.52 -2.39 -28.34
CA PRO A 306 8.49 -2.58 -27.26
C PRO A 306 9.31 -1.31 -26.99
N VAL A 307 9.61 -1.10 -25.72
CA VAL A 307 10.60 -0.15 -25.24
C VAL A 307 11.79 -0.92 -24.68
N GLN A 308 12.99 -0.62 -25.15
CA GLN A 308 14.20 -1.20 -24.58
C GLN A 308 14.46 -0.60 -23.20
N ILE A 309 14.64 -1.46 -22.20
CA ILE A 309 14.81 -1.11 -20.78
C ILE A 309 16.10 -1.68 -20.17
N GLY A 310 16.94 -2.32 -20.99
CA GLY A 310 18.24 -2.84 -20.59
C GLY A 310 18.96 -3.61 -21.70
N SER A 311 20.13 -4.16 -21.36
CA SER A 311 20.95 -5.02 -22.21
C SER A 311 21.78 -5.98 -21.33
N GLY A 312 22.52 -6.92 -21.95
CA GLY A 312 23.37 -7.89 -21.24
C GLY A 312 22.70 -9.21 -20.85
N TRP A 313 21.52 -9.53 -21.41
CA TRP A 313 20.71 -10.69 -21.01
C TRP A 313 21.04 -12.01 -21.75
N THR A 314 22.18 -12.05 -22.44
CA THR A 314 22.72 -13.27 -23.07
C THR A 314 23.11 -14.31 -22.02
N GLY A 315 22.66 -15.56 -22.17
CA GLY A 315 22.96 -16.64 -21.20
C GLY A 315 21.95 -16.77 -20.04
N LEU A 316 20.89 -15.95 -20.04
CA LEU A 316 19.74 -16.12 -19.14
C LEU A 316 19.08 -17.49 -19.36
N LYS A 317 18.82 -18.25 -18.29
CA LYS A 317 17.97 -19.46 -18.33
C LYS A 317 16.50 -19.05 -18.37
N GLN A 318 16.04 -18.34 -17.33
CA GLN A 318 14.69 -17.83 -17.18
C GLN A 318 14.75 -16.51 -16.38
N GLY A 319 13.99 -15.51 -16.80
CA GLY A 319 13.74 -14.29 -16.03
C GLY A 319 12.33 -14.30 -15.43
N PHE A 320 12.14 -13.60 -14.32
CA PHE A 320 10.85 -13.44 -13.65
C PHE A 320 10.62 -11.96 -13.34
N VAL A 321 9.41 -11.45 -13.58
CA VAL A 321 9.02 -10.07 -13.25
C VAL A 321 8.27 -10.06 -11.93
N VAL A 322 8.83 -9.39 -10.92
CA VAL A 322 8.24 -9.43 -9.58
C VAL A 322 8.72 -8.25 -8.73
N ASP A 323 7.87 -7.68 -7.88
CA ASP A 323 8.27 -6.69 -6.86
C ASP A 323 8.90 -7.43 -5.67
N TRP A 324 10.22 -7.65 -5.71
CA TRP A 324 10.93 -8.63 -4.89
C TRP A 324 11.17 -8.15 -3.47
N ASP A 325 11.42 -6.85 -3.24
CA ASP A 325 11.51 -6.29 -1.89
C ASP A 325 10.24 -5.57 -1.39
N ILE A 326 9.19 -5.51 -2.22
CA ILE A 326 7.87 -4.88 -2.00
C ILE A 326 8.00 -3.37 -1.89
N ASP A 327 8.62 -2.71 -2.86
CA ASP A 327 8.78 -1.24 -2.89
C ASP A 327 7.86 -0.55 -3.92
N GLY A 328 7.03 -1.32 -4.63
CA GLY A 328 6.09 -0.83 -5.64
C GLY A 328 6.73 -0.63 -7.02
N VAL A 329 8.01 -0.94 -7.19
CA VAL A 329 8.66 -1.06 -8.51
C VAL A 329 8.86 -2.54 -8.84
N TYR A 330 8.62 -2.92 -10.08
CA TYR A 330 8.88 -4.29 -10.52
C TYR A 330 10.38 -4.53 -10.75
N ASP A 331 10.90 -5.52 -10.04
CA ASP A 331 12.26 -6.05 -10.17
C ASP A 331 12.30 -7.20 -11.18
N ILE A 332 13.52 -7.68 -11.44
CA ILE A 332 13.75 -8.92 -12.17
C ILE A 332 14.53 -9.90 -11.30
N LEU A 333 13.98 -11.11 -11.10
CA LEU A 333 14.77 -12.26 -10.68
C LEU A 333 15.28 -13.01 -11.92
N ALA A 334 16.59 -13.22 -12.00
CA ALA A 334 17.28 -13.80 -13.14
C ALA A 334 17.97 -15.12 -12.75
N GLN A 335 17.48 -16.23 -13.32
CA GLN A 335 18.12 -17.54 -13.27
C GLN A 335 19.07 -17.66 -14.47
N TRP A 336 20.36 -17.85 -14.23
CA TRP A 336 21.39 -17.90 -15.27
C TRP A 336 21.86 -19.33 -15.56
N ASN A 337 22.31 -19.59 -16.79
CA ASN A 337 22.84 -20.90 -17.19
C ASN A 337 24.17 -21.27 -16.50
N ASN A 338 24.84 -20.32 -15.82
CA ASN A 338 26.06 -20.56 -15.05
C ASN A 338 25.80 -20.96 -13.58
N GLY A 339 24.53 -21.16 -13.19
CA GLY A 339 24.15 -21.56 -11.84
C GLY A 339 23.92 -20.41 -10.86
N VAL A 340 24.00 -19.15 -11.31
CA VAL A 340 23.67 -17.98 -10.49
C VAL A 340 22.17 -17.68 -10.53
N LEU A 341 21.61 -17.33 -9.38
CA LEU A 341 20.31 -16.68 -9.23
C LEU A 341 20.55 -15.27 -8.66
N GLY A 342 20.11 -14.22 -9.37
CA GLY A 342 20.30 -12.85 -8.92
C GLY A 342 19.11 -11.94 -9.17
N VAL A 343 18.97 -10.92 -8.33
CA VAL A 343 17.94 -9.89 -8.39
C VAL A 343 18.53 -8.63 -9.00
N TYR A 344 17.80 -8.04 -9.95
CA TYR A 344 18.04 -6.71 -10.49
C TYR A 344 16.88 -5.83 -10.03
N ARG A 345 17.12 -5.04 -8.97
CA ARG A 345 16.06 -4.21 -8.41
C ARG A 345 15.70 -3.07 -9.35
N GLY A 346 14.42 -2.86 -9.63
CA GLY A 346 13.93 -1.72 -10.39
C GLY A 346 14.24 -0.42 -9.65
N LEU A 347 14.45 0.65 -10.41
CA LEU A 347 14.65 1.98 -9.83
C LEU A 347 13.41 2.85 -10.11
N PRO A 348 12.88 3.59 -9.12
CA PRO A 348 11.78 4.56 -9.31
C PRO A 348 12.04 5.62 -10.39
N GLY A 349 13.30 5.89 -10.73
CA GLY A 349 13.70 6.80 -11.81
C GLY A 349 13.92 6.14 -13.17
N GLY A 350 13.67 4.84 -13.30
CA GLY A 350 14.01 4.03 -14.48
C GLY A 350 15.39 3.37 -14.38
N GLY A 351 15.57 2.29 -15.16
CA GLY A 351 16.72 1.40 -15.05
C GLY A 351 16.57 0.37 -13.95
N PHE A 352 17.67 -0.33 -13.66
CA PHE A 352 17.78 -1.32 -12.59
C PHE A 352 19.10 -1.11 -11.83
N ALA A 353 19.11 -1.46 -10.55
CA ALA A 353 20.31 -1.55 -9.74
C ALA A 353 21.24 -2.69 -10.22
N GLY A 354 22.50 -2.66 -9.77
CA GLY A 354 23.43 -3.76 -9.99
C GLY A 354 22.93 -5.08 -9.40
N GLN A 355 23.32 -6.20 -10.02
CA GLN A 355 22.88 -7.54 -9.63
C GLN A 355 23.22 -7.85 -8.17
N VAL A 356 22.21 -8.26 -7.40
CA VAL A 356 22.39 -8.88 -6.08
C VAL A 356 22.29 -10.38 -6.25
N VAL A 357 23.35 -11.13 -5.95
CA VAL A 357 23.33 -12.60 -6.01
C VAL A 357 22.60 -13.15 -4.79
N VAL A 358 21.41 -13.73 -5.01
CA VAL A 358 20.58 -14.34 -3.95
C VAL A 358 20.71 -15.87 -3.90
N GLY A 359 21.38 -16.46 -4.90
CA GLY A 359 21.73 -17.87 -4.93
C GLY A 359 22.94 -18.11 -5.84
N ASN A 360 23.89 -18.94 -5.39
CA ASN A 360 25.14 -19.18 -6.12
C ASN A 360 25.41 -20.68 -6.28
N GLY A 361 25.54 -21.14 -7.52
CA GLY A 361 25.79 -22.53 -7.90
C GLY A 361 24.51 -23.40 -7.97
N GLY A 362 24.41 -24.22 -9.01
CA GLY A 362 23.38 -25.25 -9.17
C GLY A 362 21.96 -24.78 -9.51
N TRP A 363 21.67 -23.47 -9.43
CA TRP A 363 20.34 -22.94 -9.76
C TRP A 363 19.95 -23.17 -11.23
N ASP A 364 20.92 -23.27 -12.13
CA ASP A 364 20.77 -23.66 -13.53
C ASP A 364 20.13 -25.06 -13.70
N ARG A 365 20.30 -25.94 -12.72
CA ARG A 365 19.74 -27.31 -12.73
C ARG A 365 18.30 -27.37 -12.25
N MET A 366 17.80 -26.32 -11.59
CA MET A 366 16.45 -26.30 -11.03
C MET A 366 15.39 -25.86 -12.05
N THR A 367 14.20 -26.43 -11.96
CA THR A 367 12.97 -25.81 -12.49
C THR A 367 12.35 -24.99 -11.35
N ILE A 368 12.19 -23.68 -11.56
CA ILE A 368 11.69 -22.76 -10.53
C ILE A 368 10.52 -21.91 -11.05
N THR A 369 9.73 -21.41 -10.11
CA THR A 369 8.73 -20.36 -10.26
C THR A 369 8.87 -19.38 -9.10
N VAL A 370 8.38 -18.15 -9.27
CA VAL A 370 8.52 -17.05 -8.30
C VAL A 370 7.15 -16.43 -8.04
N GLY A 371 6.86 -16.14 -6.78
CA GLY A 371 5.58 -15.59 -6.38
C GLY A 371 5.41 -15.52 -4.86
N LYS A 372 4.28 -15.00 -4.41
CA LYS A 372 3.92 -14.88 -2.99
C LYS A 372 3.32 -16.21 -2.49
N TRP A 373 4.19 -17.16 -2.16
CA TRP A 373 3.80 -18.51 -1.72
C TRP A 373 3.13 -18.56 -0.33
N SER A 374 3.39 -17.58 0.55
CA SER A 374 2.86 -17.61 1.93
C SER A 374 2.52 -16.23 2.49
N HIS A 375 1.46 -16.16 3.30
CA HIS A 375 1.09 -14.97 4.08
C HIS A 375 2.13 -14.63 5.17
N ALA A 376 2.85 -15.63 5.70
CA ALA A 376 3.90 -15.43 6.71
C ALA A 376 5.14 -14.71 6.14
N HIS A 377 5.32 -14.75 4.82
CA HIS A 377 6.44 -14.14 4.11
C HIS A 377 5.88 -13.23 3.02
N PRO A 378 5.65 -11.93 3.32
CA PRO A 378 4.92 -11.05 2.40
C PRO A 378 5.65 -10.82 1.07
N ARG A 379 6.96 -11.12 1.00
CA ARG A 379 7.79 -10.95 -0.19
C ARG A 379 7.69 -12.13 -1.15
N PRO A 380 7.70 -11.89 -2.47
CA PRO A 380 7.85 -12.95 -3.45
C PRO A 380 9.09 -13.79 -3.16
N SER A 381 8.92 -15.09 -3.26
CA SER A 381 9.86 -16.11 -2.86
C SER A 381 10.01 -17.15 -3.98
N VAL A 382 11.00 -18.03 -3.90
CA VAL A 382 11.27 -19.01 -4.96
C VAL A 382 10.73 -20.39 -4.56
N VAL A 383 10.00 -21.04 -5.46
CA VAL A 383 9.59 -22.44 -5.33
C VAL A 383 10.11 -23.23 -6.52
N GLY A 384 10.70 -24.39 -6.29
CA GLY A 384 11.20 -25.21 -7.39
C GLY A 384 11.82 -26.53 -6.96
N TYR A 385 12.16 -27.37 -7.93
CA TYR A 385 12.74 -28.69 -7.72
C TYR A 385 14.04 -28.87 -8.52
N PHE A 386 14.95 -29.68 -7.98
CA PHE A 386 16.11 -30.21 -8.71
C PHE A 386 15.69 -31.47 -9.48
N PRO A 387 16.52 -32.03 -10.39
CA PRO A 387 16.19 -33.28 -11.08
C PRO A 387 15.94 -34.51 -10.17
N ASP A 388 16.15 -34.37 -8.85
CA ASP A 388 15.70 -35.32 -7.81
C ASP A 388 14.17 -35.37 -7.63
N GLY A 389 13.43 -34.41 -8.19
CA GLY A 389 11.97 -34.31 -8.09
C GLY A 389 11.45 -33.86 -6.71
N VAL A 390 12.33 -33.37 -5.82
CA VAL A 390 11.96 -32.86 -4.49
C VAL A 390 11.71 -31.36 -4.57
N LEU A 391 10.45 -30.96 -4.34
CA LEU A 391 10.02 -29.57 -4.36
C LEU A 391 10.44 -28.85 -3.08
N ARG A 392 11.06 -27.69 -3.26
CA ARG A 392 11.63 -26.87 -2.20
C ARG A 392 11.10 -25.44 -2.29
N TYR A 393 10.76 -24.89 -1.15
CA TYR A 393 10.42 -23.48 -0.95
C TYR A 393 11.64 -22.76 -0.36
N TYR A 394 12.03 -21.64 -0.96
CA TYR A 394 13.11 -20.77 -0.49
C TYR A 394 12.49 -19.41 -0.10
N PRO A 395 12.29 -19.13 1.20
CA PRO A 395 11.67 -17.90 1.66
C PRO A 395 12.54 -16.68 1.38
N ASN A 396 11.95 -15.60 0.87
CA ASN A 396 12.59 -14.28 0.80
C ASN A 396 12.24 -13.48 2.07
N THR A 397 12.97 -13.72 3.16
CA THR A 397 12.66 -13.04 4.43
C THR A 397 13.13 -11.57 4.44
N PHE A 398 14.25 -11.25 3.78
CA PHE A 398 14.96 -9.98 3.96
C PHE A 398 15.14 -9.12 2.71
N GLY A 399 14.71 -9.56 1.52
CA GLY A 399 14.91 -8.87 0.24
C GLY A 399 16.34 -9.02 -0.33
N GLY A 400 17.38 -9.04 0.51
CA GLY A 400 18.77 -9.18 0.06
C GLY A 400 19.27 -10.61 -0.19
N ALA A 401 18.59 -11.63 0.34
CA ALA A 401 19.00 -13.03 0.24
C ALA A 401 17.83 -13.99 0.48
N LEU A 402 17.96 -15.23 0.00
CA LEU A 402 17.05 -16.34 0.31
C LEU A 402 17.41 -17.01 1.64
N SER A 403 16.39 -17.35 2.41
CA SER A 403 16.48 -18.19 3.60
C SER A 403 16.66 -19.67 3.22
N GLY A 404 17.07 -20.50 4.20
CA GLY A 404 17.29 -21.93 3.99
C GLY A 404 16.04 -22.66 3.45
N PRO A 405 16.20 -23.62 2.52
CA PRO A 405 15.07 -24.28 1.86
C PRO A 405 14.24 -25.15 2.81
N GLN A 406 12.94 -25.13 2.61
CA GLN A 406 11.96 -26.03 3.20
C GLN A 406 11.53 -27.05 2.15
N VAL A 407 11.51 -28.35 2.47
CA VAL A 407 10.96 -29.38 1.58
C VAL A 407 9.44 -29.37 1.70
N ILE A 408 8.74 -29.17 0.59
CA ILE A 408 7.28 -29.05 0.55
C ILE A 408 6.60 -30.13 -0.32
N GLY A 409 7.37 -30.98 -1.02
CA GLY A 409 6.80 -32.12 -1.74
C GLY A 409 7.83 -32.96 -2.51
N THR A 410 7.37 -34.06 -3.09
CA THR A 410 8.19 -35.02 -3.87
C THR A 410 7.44 -35.47 -5.13
N GLY A 411 8.16 -35.96 -6.14
CA GLY A 411 7.56 -36.46 -7.39
C GLY A 411 7.32 -35.38 -8.46
N TRP A 412 8.00 -34.24 -8.38
CA TRP A 412 7.80 -33.08 -9.26
C TRP A 412 8.63 -33.13 -10.56
N ASN A 413 9.41 -34.19 -10.78
CA ASN A 413 10.30 -34.29 -11.93
C ASN A 413 9.53 -34.24 -13.27
N GLY A 414 10.04 -33.44 -14.22
CA GLY A 414 9.43 -33.25 -15.54
C GLY A 414 8.21 -32.32 -15.58
N LEU A 415 7.83 -31.68 -14.48
CA LEU A 415 6.75 -30.68 -14.44
C LEU A 415 7.29 -29.28 -14.75
N GLU A 416 6.69 -28.58 -15.72
CA GLU A 416 6.94 -27.14 -15.84
C GLU A 416 6.10 -26.37 -14.84
N LEU A 417 6.70 -25.37 -14.20
CA LEU A 417 6.03 -24.57 -13.18
C LEU A 417 5.70 -23.16 -13.68
N THR A 418 4.56 -22.67 -13.25
CA THR A 418 4.22 -21.24 -13.15
C THR A 418 3.41 -21.02 -11.87
N MET A 419 3.15 -19.76 -11.52
CA MET A 419 2.38 -19.39 -10.33
C MET A 419 1.20 -18.51 -10.71
N ALA A 420 0.06 -18.74 -10.08
CA ALA A 420 -1.10 -17.88 -10.19
C ALA A 420 -1.92 -17.95 -8.90
N ASP A 421 -2.50 -16.85 -8.46
CA ASP A 421 -3.52 -16.85 -7.41
C ASP A 421 -4.84 -17.35 -8.06
N TRP A 422 -5.16 -18.63 -7.87
CA TRP A 422 -6.30 -19.29 -8.53
C TRP A 422 -7.61 -18.96 -7.81
N GLU A 423 -7.60 -18.86 -6.49
CA GLU A 423 -8.79 -18.67 -5.63
C GLU A 423 -9.18 -17.21 -5.40
N GLY A 424 -8.21 -16.29 -5.36
CA GLY A 424 -8.41 -14.91 -4.90
C GLY A 424 -8.26 -14.75 -3.40
N ASP A 425 -7.27 -15.42 -2.80
CA ASP A 425 -6.88 -15.26 -1.40
C ASP A 425 -5.58 -14.42 -1.23
N GLY A 426 -4.89 -14.12 -2.33
CA GLY A 426 -3.66 -13.34 -2.35
C GLY A 426 -2.40 -14.10 -1.91
N ALA A 427 -2.44 -15.42 -1.82
CA ALA A 427 -1.29 -16.30 -2.01
C ALA A 427 -1.26 -16.78 -3.48
N ASN A 428 -0.14 -17.35 -3.94
CA ASN A 428 -0.04 -17.95 -5.26
C ASN A 428 0.00 -19.48 -5.19
N ASP A 429 -0.80 -20.12 -6.02
CA ASP A 429 -0.81 -21.57 -6.23
C ASP A 429 0.23 -21.98 -7.27
N ILE A 430 0.64 -23.25 -7.22
CA ILE A 430 1.54 -23.80 -8.23
C ILE A 430 0.70 -24.41 -9.35
N ILE A 431 0.73 -23.75 -10.51
CA ILE A 431 0.14 -24.28 -11.73
C ILE A 431 1.23 -25.03 -12.49
N ALA A 432 1.14 -26.37 -12.48
CA ALA A 432 2.15 -27.26 -13.03
C ALA A 432 1.66 -27.94 -14.31
N ARG A 433 2.47 -27.90 -15.37
CA ARG A 433 2.19 -28.53 -16.67
C ARG A 433 2.94 -29.85 -16.82
N ARG A 434 2.23 -30.90 -17.19
CA ARG A 434 2.80 -32.19 -17.62
C ARG A 434 3.15 -32.16 -19.11
N SER A 435 4.10 -32.99 -19.53
CA SER A 435 4.45 -33.20 -20.95
C SER A 435 3.27 -33.65 -21.82
N SER A 436 2.26 -34.31 -21.22
CA SER A 436 0.98 -34.65 -21.88
C SER A 436 0.06 -33.45 -22.15
N GLY A 437 0.41 -32.25 -21.69
CA GLY A 437 -0.41 -31.05 -21.80
C GLY A 437 -1.55 -30.97 -20.80
N ALA A 438 -1.61 -31.86 -19.81
CA ALA A 438 -2.45 -31.66 -18.64
C ALA A 438 -1.86 -30.55 -17.77
N LEU A 439 -2.67 -29.56 -17.44
CA LEU A 439 -2.35 -28.46 -16.53
C LEU A 439 -3.02 -28.73 -15.19
N ILE A 440 -2.23 -28.78 -14.13
CA ILE A 440 -2.64 -29.21 -12.80
C ILE A 440 -2.46 -28.04 -11.83
N ASN A 441 -3.52 -27.67 -11.11
CA ASN A 441 -3.42 -26.75 -9.98
C ASN A 441 -3.08 -27.54 -8.71
N TYR A 442 -1.96 -27.19 -8.08
CA TYR A 442 -1.59 -27.57 -6.73
C TYR A 442 -1.80 -26.36 -5.81
N ARG A 443 -2.99 -26.28 -5.23
CA ARG A 443 -3.40 -25.15 -4.39
C ARG A 443 -2.54 -25.02 -3.15
N GLY A 444 -2.07 -23.83 -2.85
CA GLY A 444 -1.39 -23.52 -1.61
C GLY A 444 -2.35 -23.57 -0.42
N ASP A 445 -1.81 -23.60 0.80
CA ASP A 445 -2.57 -23.28 2.01
C ASP A 445 -2.29 -21.85 2.54
N GLY A 446 -1.42 -21.10 1.87
CA GLY A 446 -0.93 -19.79 2.30
C GLY A 446 0.09 -19.83 3.45
N TRP A 447 0.45 -21.01 3.96
CA TRP A 447 1.37 -21.23 5.10
C TRP A 447 2.55 -22.14 4.72
N ALA A 448 2.88 -22.14 3.43
CA ALA A 448 3.94 -22.91 2.78
C ALA A 448 3.68 -24.42 2.59
N GLY A 449 2.43 -24.87 2.75
CA GLY A 449 1.96 -26.21 2.38
C GLY A 449 0.96 -26.20 1.20
N PHE A 450 0.18 -27.28 1.08
CA PHE A 450 -0.81 -27.49 0.01
C PHE A 450 -2.20 -27.79 0.57
N TYR A 451 -3.25 -27.29 -0.09
CA TYR A 451 -4.64 -27.48 0.31
C TYR A 451 -5.39 -28.50 -0.57
N GLY A 452 -5.61 -29.69 0.00
CA GLY A 452 -6.42 -30.76 -0.62
C GLY A 452 -5.74 -31.45 -1.82
N PRO A 453 -6.50 -32.21 -2.63
CA PRO A 453 -5.94 -32.89 -3.80
C PRO A 453 -5.63 -31.91 -4.94
N ALA A 454 -4.55 -32.18 -5.66
CA ALA A 454 -4.22 -31.45 -6.88
C ALA A 454 -5.26 -31.73 -7.99
N MET A 455 -5.68 -30.69 -8.71
CA MET A 455 -6.79 -30.75 -9.66
C MET A 455 -6.33 -30.50 -11.09
N THR A 456 -6.77 -31.30 -12.05
CA THR A 456 -6.59 -30.99 -13.48
C THR A 456 -7.49 -29.80 -13.83
N VAL A 457 -6.87 -28.66 -14.14
CA VAL A 457 -7.56 -27.42 -14.52
C VAL A 457 -7.52 -27.15 -16.03
N GLY A 458 -6.78 -27.95 -16.80
CA GLY A 458 -6.78 -27.84 -18.26
C GLY A 458 -6.10 -29.00 -18.97
N THR A 459 -6.35 -29.11 -20.28
CA THR A 459 -5.74 -30.08 -21.21
C THR A 459 -5.34 -29.35 -22.50
N GLY A 460 -4.52 -29.98 -23.35
CA GLY A 460 -4.06 -29.36 -24.60
C GLY A 460 -2.90 -28.36 -24.44
N TRP A 461 -2.36 -28.19 -23.23
CA TRP A 461 -1.34 -27.19 -22.94
C TRP A 461 0.05 -27.55 -23.49
N GLN A 462 0.27 -28.74 -24.07
CA GLN A 462 1.57 -29.14 -24.63
C GLN A 462 2.03 -28.28 -25.82
N TYR A 463 1.09 -27.58 -26.48
CA TYR A 463 1.39 -26.67 -27.60
C TYR A 463 1.85 -25.27 -27.14
N MET A 464 1.75 -24.98 -25.83
CA MET A 464 2.35 -23.78 -25.27
C MET A 464 3.86 -23.97 -25.08
N ARG A 465 4.61 -22.87 -25.01
CA ARG A 465 6.06 -22.83 -24.83
C ARG A 465 6.45 -22.16 -23.52
N VAL A 466 5.71 -21.12 -23.13
CA VAL A 466 5.91 -20.37 -21.88
C VAL A 466 4.54 -20.04 -21.29
N LEU A 467 4.45 -20.08 -19.95
CA LEU A 467 3.28 -19.69 -19.16
C LEU A 467 3.72 -18.60 -18.17
N THR A 468 3.28 -17.38 -18.41
CA THR A 468 3.62 -16.17 -17.63
C THR A 468 2.34 -15.66 -16.95
N PRO A 469 2.25 -15.59 -15.61
CA PRO A 469 1.16 -14.87 -14.94
C PRO A 469 0.99 -13.44 -15.47
N SER A 470 -0.26 -12.99 -15.57
CA SER A 470 -0.62 -11.64 -15.98
C SER A 470 -1.51 -10.99 -14.94
N PHE A 471 -1.25 -9.72 -14.63
CA PHE A 471 -2.01 -8.95 -13.64
C PHE A 471 -2.45 -7.63 -14.23
N GLY A 472 -3.76 -7.39 -14.34
CA GLY A 472 -4.31 -6.13 -14.81
C GLY A 472 -4.44 -5.96 -16.33
N LEU A 473 -4.01 -6.94 -17.14
CA LEU A 473 -3.99 -6.82 -18.61
C LEU A 473 -5.37 -6.49 -19.19
N THR A 474 -6.43 -7.14 -18.72
CA THR A 474 -7.81 -6.92 -19.19
C THR A 474 -8.61 -5.94 -18.31
N GLY A 475 -7.93 -5.08 -17.55
CA GLY A 475 -8.51 -4.11 -16.63
C GLY A 475 -7.95 -4.23 -15.21
N ALA A 476 -8.06 -3.16 -14.41
CA ALA A 476 -7.51 -3.13 -13.05
C ALA A 476 -8.02 -4.30 -12.19
N GLY A 477 -7.11 -4.93 -11.44
CA GLY A 477 -7.41 -6.07 -10.57
C GLY A 477 -7.68 -7.41 -11.28
N THR A 478 -7.67 -7.48 -12.62
CA THR A 478 -7.78 -8.76 -13.32
C THR A 478 -6.52 -9.60 -13.16
N ARG A 479 -6.66 -10.91 -13.32
CA ARG A 479 -5.57 -11.89 -13.19
C ARG A 479 -5.67 -12.89 -14.34
N GLY A 480 -4.56 -13.50 -14.73
CA GLY A 480 -4.54 -14.50 -15.79
C GLY A 480 -3.20 -15.21 -15.93
N ILE A 481 -3.11 -16.02 -16.97
CA ILE A 481 -1.85 -16.55 -17.51
C ILE A 481 -1.80 -16.16 -18.99
N THR A 482 -0.78 -15.40 -19.38
CA THR A 482 -0.38 -15.24 -20.78
C THR A 482 0.45 -16.45 -21.18
N ALA A 483 -0.09 -17.26 -22.09
CA ALA A 483 0.56 -18.40 -22.67
C ALA A 483 1.07 -18.07 -24.08
N GLN A 484 2.31 -18.48 -24.37
CA GLN A 484 2.91 -18.39 -25.69
C GLN A 484 2.81 -19.74 -26.40
N THR A 485 2.39 -19.80 -27.67
CA THR A 485 2.46 -21.04 -28.49
C THR A 485 3.84 -21.25 -29.10
N MET A 486 4.11 -22.44 -29.64
CA MET A 486 5.36 -22.73 -30.37
C MET A 486 5.58 -21.82 -31.59
N GLU A 487 4.50 -21.40 -32.25
CA GLU A 487 4.48 -20.47 -33.40
C GLU A 487 4.67 -19.01 -32.96
N GLY A 488 4.66 -18.73 -31.66
CA GLY A 488 4.85 -17.38 -31.11
C GLY A 488 3.58 -16.53 -31.02
N ASN A 489 2.40 -17.15 -31.05
CA ASN A 489 1.15 -16.47 -30.69
C ASN A 489 1.05 -16.33 -29.16
N LEU A 490 0.47 -15.23 -28.67
CA LEU A 490 0.16 -15.04 -27.24
C LEU A 490 -1.34 -15.12 -27.01
N TYR A 491 -1.75 -15.94 -26.05
CA TYR A 491 -3.12 -16.03 -25.57
C TYR A 491 -3.16 -15.71 -24.08
N ASN A 492 -3.96 -14.74 -23.67
CA ASN A 492 -4.21 -14.48 -22.26
C ASN A 492 -5.45 -15.26 -21.81
N TYR A 493 -5.29 -16.11 -20.80
CA TYR A 493 -6.36 -16.87 -20.15
C TYR A 493 -6.68 -16.19 -18.81
N GLY A 494 -7.86 -15.58 -18.69
CA GLY A 494 -8.29 -14.91 -17.47
C GLY A 494 -8.60 -15.87 -16.33
N LEU A 495 -8.40 -15.42 -15.09
CA LEU A 495 -8.61 -16.18 -13.86
C LEU A 495 -9.66 -15.52 -12.96
N GLY A 496 -10.83 -16.17 -12.87
CA GLY A 496 -11.84 -15.88 -11.85
C GLY A 496 -11.47 -16.53 -10.52
N ARG A 497 -12.40 -16.54 -9.55
CA ARG A 497 -12.23 -17.32 -8.32
C ARG A 497 -12.42 -18.80 -8.61
N GLY A 498 -11.34 -19.57 -8.56
CA GLY A 498 -11.36 -21.03 -8.69
C GLY A 498 -11.52 -21.58 -10.11
N GLN A 499 -11.51 -20.74 -11.16
CA GLN A 499 -11.85 -21.13 -12.53
C GLN A 499 -11.26 -20.18 -13.59
N TRP A 500 -11.09 -20.70 -14.81
CA TRP A 500 -10.82 -19.88 -15.99
C TRP A 500 -12.01 -18.98 -16.35
N THR A 501 -11.73 -17.83 -16.94
CA THR A 501 -12.73 -16.93 -17.52
C THR A 501 -12.49 -16.77 -19.02
N THR A 502 -12.64 -15.56 -19.57
CA THR A 502 -12.39 -15.28 -20.98
C THR A 502 -10.94 -15.59 -21.36
N TYR A 503 -10.76 -16.12 -22.57
CA TYR A 503 -9.44 -16.20 -23.21
C TYR A 503 -9.45 -15.38 -24.51
N ALA A 504 -8.33 -14.75 -24.83
CA ALA A 504 -8.19 -13.94 -26.03
C ALA A 504 -6.77 -14.03 -26.59
N GLN A 505 -6.60 -13.91 -27.90
CA GLN A 505 -5.28 -13.68 -28.49
C GLN A 505 -4.86 -12.23 -28.24
N VAL A 506 -3.68 -12.04 -27.64
CA VAL A 506 -3.16 -10.73 -27.23
C VAL A 506 -1.86 -10.33 -27.97
N GLY A 507 -1.36 -11.21 -28.85
CA GLY A 507 -0.21 -10.94 -29.71
C GLY A 507 0.19 -12.09 -30.64
N SER A 508 1.17 -11.83 -31.51
CA SER A 508 1.80 -12.79 -32.43
C SER A 508 3.25 -12.38 -32.72
N GLY A 509 4.07 -13.29 -33.26
CA GLY A 509 5.47 -13.02 -33.63
C GLY A 509 6.50 -13.08 -32.48
N TRP A 510 6.17 -13.73 -31.36
CA TRP A 510 7.02 -13.76 -30.16
C TRP A 510 8.01 -14.94 -30.11
N ASN A 511 8.06 -15.75 -31.16
CA ASN A 511 8.85 -16.99 -31.22
C ASN A 511 10.37 -16.75 -31.06
N SER A 512 10.90 -15.59 -31.45
CA SER A 512 12.32 -15.22 -31.29
C SER A 512 12.69 -14.71 -29.88
N LEU A 513 11.71 -14.51 -29.00
CA LEU A 513 11.89 -13.85 -27.70
C LEU A 513 11.84 -14.84 -26.54
N LYS A 514 12.70 -14.64 -25.54
CA LYS A 514 12.62 -15.31 -24.25
C LYS A 514 11.73 -14.49 -23.33
N LEU A 515 10.49 -14.94 -23.16
CA LEU A 515 9.53 -14.31 -22.24
C LEU A 515 9.95 -14.53 -20.78
N PHE A 516 9.74 -13.50 -19.97
CA PHE A 516 9.91 -13.57 -18.53
C PHE A 516 8.58 -14.08 -17.94
N LYS A 517 8.69 -14.78 -16.81
CA LYS A 517 7.55 -15.36 -16.09
C LYS A 517 7.06 -14.46 -14.97
#